data_AF-A0A920UKL3-F1
#
_entry.id   AF-A0A920UKL3-F1
#
_cell.length_a   1.000
_cell.length_b   1.000
_cell.length_c   1.000
_cell.angle_alpha   90.00
_cell.angle_beta   90.00
_cell.angle_gamma   90.00
#
_symmetry.space_group_name_H-M   'P 1'
#
loop_
_entity.id
_entity.type
_entity.pdbx_description
1 polymer ?
#
loop_
_entity_poly.entity_id
_entity_poly.type
_entity_poly.pdbx_seq_one_letter_code
_entity_poly.pdbx_strand_id
1 'polypeptide(L)' 'MTGITRDSVIKLASEELNIKIIEQNIRRSEIYMADELFLTGTAAHVTAVGSLDNREIGNGM' A
#
# COMPACT_ATOMS: atom_id res chain seq x y z
N MET A 1 0.14 -11.60 -8.87
CA MET A 1 1.21 -11.22 -9.82
C MET A 1 2.27 -10.47 -9.05
N THR A 2 3.53 -10.87 -9.19
CA THR A 2 4.67 -10.18 -8.58
C THR A 2 5.09 -9.05 -9.51
N GLY A 3 4.94 -7.80 -9.07
CA GLY A 3 5.31 -6.63 -9.86
C GLY A 3 6.69 -6.11 -9.46
N ILE A 4 7.54 -5.77 -10.43
CA ILE A 4 8.90 -5.26 -10.17
C ILE A 4 8.86 -4.03 -9.24
N THR A 5 7.87 -3.14 -9.42
CA THR A 5 7.69 -1.97 -8.54
C THR A 5 7.34 -2.37 -7.10
N ARG A 6 6.52 -3.41 -6.91
CA ARG A 6 6.19 -3.93 -5.57
C ARG A 6 7.44 -4.44 -4.88
N ASP A 7 8.27 -5.20 -5.59
CA ASP A 7 9.49 -5.78 -5.03
C ASP A 7 10.48 -4.68 -4.61
N SER A 8 10.63 -3.62 -5.42
CA SER A 8 11.41 -2.45 -5.04
C SER A 8 10.87 -1.74 -3.79
N VAL A 9 9.54 -1.57 -3.68
CA VAL A 9 8.92 -0.96 -2.49
C VAL A 9 9.17 -1.80 -1.24
N ILE A 10 8.99 -3.12 -1.34
CA ILE A 10 9.26 -4.05 -0.23
C ILE A 10 10.71 -3.93 0.22
N LYS A 11 11.65 -3.95 -0.72
CA LYS A 11 13.08 -3.82 -0.43
C LYS A 11 13.40 -2.52 0.31
N LEU A 12 12.93 -1.38 -0.21
CA LEU A 12 13.15 -0.08 0.40
C LEU A 12 12.51 0.01 1.80
N ALA A 13 11.28 -0.47 1.94
CA ALA A 13 10.57 -0.47 3.22
C ALA A 13 11.31 -1.31 4.27
N SER A 14 11.83 -2.48 3.91
CA SER A 14 12.58 -3.32 4.85
C SER A 14 14.00 -2.85 5.12
N GLU A 15 14.77 -2.50 4.08
CA GLU A 15 16.22 -2.24 4.20
C GLU A 15 16.52 -0.81 4.64
N GLU A 16 15.78 0.17 4.13
CA GLU A 16 16.07 1.59 4.36
C GLU A 16 15.20 2.19 5.48
N LEU A 17 13.95 1.73 5.60
CA LEU A 17 12.98 2.27 6.56
C LEU A 17 12.73 1.36 7.76
N ASN A 18 13.26 0.13 7.74
CA ASN A 18 13.09 -0.88 8.80
C ASN A 18 11.62 -1.15 9.15
N ILE A 19 10.73 -1.09 8.16
CA ILE A 19 9.30 -1.35 8.29
C ILE A 19 9.06 -2.84 8.19
N LYS A 20 8.29 -3.39 9.14
CA LYS A 20 7.87 -4.79 9.11
C LYS A 20 6.85 -5.02 8.00
N ILE A 21 7.14 -5.99 7.14
CA ILE A 21 6.28 -6.34 6.00
C ILE A 21 5.55 -7.64 6.32
N ILE A 22 4.23 -7.65 6.09
CA ILE A 22 3.38 -8.83 6.25
C ILE A 22 2.65 -9.06 4.93
N GLU A 23 2.97 -10.16 4.26
CA GLU A 23 2.22 -10.61 3.09
C GLU A 23 1.11 -11.55 3.55
N GLN A 24 -0.14 -11.12 3.41
CA GLN A 24 -1.31 -11.89 3.79
C GLN A 24 -2.50 -11.59 2.87
N ASN A 25 -3.52 -12.43 2.94
CA ASN A 25 -4.82 -12.09 2.39
C ASN A 25 -5.45 -11.00 3.26
N ILE A 26 -5.87 -9.91 2.63
CA ILE A 26 -6.49 -8.76 3.29
C ILE A 26 -7.95 -8.68 2.84
N ARG A 27 -8.87 -8.56 3.79
CA ARG A 27 -10.29 -8.28 3.51
C ARG A 27 -10.48 -6.79 3.30
N ARG A 28 -11.44 -6.42 2.46
CA ARG A 28 -11.81 -5.02 2.22
C ARG A 28 -12.08 -4.22 3.51
N SER A 29 -12.69 -4.86 4.51
CA SER A 29 -12.96 -4.25 5.80
C SER A 29 -11.71 -3.82 6.57
N GLU A 30 -10.60 -4.53 6.38
CA GLU A 30 -9.31 -4.21 7.02
C GLU A 30 -8.68 -2.98 6.36
N ILE A 31 -8.89 -2.79 5.05
CA ILE A 31 -8.40 -1.62 4.32
C ILE A 31 -9.02 -0.34 4.86
N TYR A 32 -10.31 -0.36 5.25
CA TYR A 32 -10.97 0.80 5.84
C TYR A 32 -10.43 1.22 7.22
N MET A 33 -9.58 0.39 7.84
CA MET A 33 -8.92 0.66 9.12
C MET A 33 -7.45 1.05 8.93
N ALA A 34 -6.95 1.08 7.70
CA ALA A 34 -5.58 1.48 7.42
C ALA A 34 -5.39 2.99 7.66
N ASP A 35 -4.24 3.36 8.20
CA ASP A 35 -3.84 4.76 8.32
C ASP A 35 -3.45 5.36 6.97
N GLU A 36 -2.90 4.55 6.06
CA GLU A 36 -2.47 4.96 4.73
C GLU A 36 -2.66 3.81 3.73
N LEU A 37 -2.90 4.16 2.46
CA LEU A 37 -3.02 3.19 1.37
C LEU A 37 -2.37 3.75 0.10
N PHE A 38 -1.65 2.91 -0.62
CA PHE A 38 -1.11 3.25 -1.93
C PHE A 38 -1.13 2.03 -2.86
N LEU A 39 -1.03 2.30 -4.15
CA LEU A 39 -0.94 1.29 -5.20
C LEU A 39 0.43 1.31 -5.83
N THR A 40 0.91 0.13 -6.20
CA THR A 40 2.14 -0.04 -6.98
C THR A 40 1.81 -0.66 -8.32
N GLY A 41 2.46 -0.22 -9.40
CA GLY A 41 2.36 -0.87 -10.70
C GLY A 41 3.19 -0.16 -11.77
N THR A 42 3.40 -0.82 -12.90
CA THR A 42 4.23 -0.27 -14.00
C THR A 42 3.72 1.07 -14.52
N ALA A 43 2.40 1.31 -14.54
CA ALA A 43 1.80 2.57 -14.94
C ALA A 43 1.55 3.54 -13.77
N ALA A 44 1.36 3.02 -12.56
CA ALA A 44 1.05 3.81 -11.37
C ALA A 44 2.29 4.27 -10.60
N HIS A 45 3.46 3.69 -10.89
CA HIS A 45 4.67 3.76 -10.07
C HIS A 45 4.32 3.49 -8.59
N VAL A 46 4.20 4.53 -7.79
CA VAL A 46 3.61 4.54 -6.45
C VAL A 46 2.58 5.66 -6.42
N THR A 47 1.30 5.34 -6.21
CA THR A 47 0.20 6.31 -6.18
C THR A 47 -0.55 6.19 -4.86
N ALA A 48 -0.68 7.28 -4.12
CA ALA A 48 -1.46 7.30 -2.88
C ALA A 48 -2.96 7.16 -3.16
N VAL A 49 -3.68 6.56 -2.21
CA VAL A 49 -5.13 6.34 -2.27
C VAL A 49 -5.77 6.94 -1.02
N GLY A 50 -6.32 8.15 -1.18
CA GLY A 50 -7.00 8.86 -0.10
C GLY A 50 -8.37 8.29 0.26
N SER A 51 -9.06 7.61 -0.65
CA SER A 51 -10.38 7.04 -0.36
C SER A 51 -10.66 5.74 -1.10
N LEU A 52 -11.50 4.90 -0.47
CA LEU A 52 -12.04 3.68 -1.02
C LEU A 52 -13.54 3.63 -0.74
N ASP A 53 -14.35 3.46 -1.79
CA ASP A 53 -15.83 3.36 -1.69
C ASP A 53 -16.52 4.54 -1.01
N ASN A 54 -16.10 5.76 -1.35
CA ASN A 54 -16.60 6.99 -0.73
C ASN A 54 -16.28 7.08 0.78
N ARG A 55 -15.31 6.31 1.27
CA ARG A 55 -14.76 6.44 2.62
C ARG A 55 -13.30 6.86 2.53
N GLU A 56 -12.98 7.92 3.25
CA GLU A 56 -11.59 8.37 3.43
C GLU A 56 -10.79 7.29 4.18
N ILE A 57 -9.57 7.06 3.72
CA ILE A 57 -8.55 6.24 4.38
C ILE A 57 -7.59 7.20 5.07
N GLY A 58 -7.32 6.94 6.36
CA GLY A 58 -6.50 7.83 7.17
C GLY A 58 -6.96 9.29 7.15
N ASN A 59 -6.08 10.17 6.69
CA ASN A 59 -6.32 11.61 6.56
C ASN A 59 -6.77 12.03 5.15
N GLY A 60 -7.04 11.09 4.23
CA GLY A 60 -7.50 11.38 2.88
C GLY A 60 -6.40 11.76 1.87
N MET A 61 -5.13 11.47 2.18
CA MET A 61 -3.98 11.76 1.31
C MET A 61 -3.14 10.53 1.04
#